data_AF-A0A2A2QWF5-F1
#
_entry.id   AF-A0A2A2QWF5-F1
#
_cell.length_a   1.000
_cell.length_b   1.000
_cell.length_c   1.000
_cell.angle_alpha   90.00
_cell.angle_beta   90.00
_cell.angle_gamma   90.00
#
_symmetry.space_group_name_H-M   'P 1'
#
loop_
_entity.id
_entity.type
_entity.pdbx_description
1 polymer ?
#
loop_
_entity_poly.entity_id
_entity_poly.type
_entity_poly.pdbx_seq_one_letter_code
_entity_poly.pdbx_strand_id
1 'polypeptide(L)' 'MKTTIDLDEAKLERVMKLTGLTTRKEAIDFALTQAERTARVKSLLSRPFFDGLGEGQVVDPDYDVLALRQREKPHRP' A
#
# COMPACT_ATOMS: atom_id res chain seq x y z
N MET A 1 -1.72 -16.41 20.22
CA MET A 1 -1.26 -17.81 20.06
C MET A 1 0.22 -17.88 20.38
N LYS A 2 0.70 -18.94 21.07
CA LYS A 2 2.13 -19.10 21.39
C LYS A 2 2.74 -20.07 20.38
N THR A 3 3.75 -19.63 19.66
CA THR A 3 4.41 -20.41 18.62
C THR A 3 5.92 -20.25 18.79
N THR A 4 6.66 -21.35 18.71
CA THR A 4 8.13 -21.33 18.72
C THR A 4 8.60 -21.40 17.28
N ILE A 5 9.40 -20.42 16.88
CA ILE A 5 9.99 -20.31 15.55
C ILE A 5 11.46 -19.94 15.72
N ASP A 6 12.31 -20.51 14.87
CA ASP A 6 13.70 -20.11 14.78
C ASP A 6 13.81 -18.82 13.96
N LEU A 7 14.55 -17.85 14.45
CA LEU A 7 14.67 -16.51 13.88
C LEU A 7 16.11 -16.04 13.92
N ASP A 8 16.52 -15.35 12.86
CA ASP A 8 17.77 -14.58 12.87
C ASP A 8 17.65 -13.40 13.86
N GLU A 9 18.23 -13.58 15.04
CA GLU A 9 18.20 -12.61 16.13
C GLU A 9 18.86 -11.27 15.72
N ALA A 10 19.96 -11.32 14.96
CA ALA A 10 20.64 -10.12 14.53
C ALA A 10 19.75 -9.28 13.58
N LYS A 11 18.96 -9.95 12.72
CA LYS A 11 17.98 -9.27 11.87
C LYS A 11 16.83 -8.69 12.68
N LEU A 12 16.33 -9.41 13.68
CA LEU A 12 15.26 -8.95 14.56
C LEU A 12 15.67 -7.69 15.35
N GLU A 13 16.86 -7.69 15.94
CA GLU A 13 17.42 -6.55 16.67
C GLU A 13 17.56 -5.31 15.76
N ARG A 14 18.04 -5.49 14.53
CA ARG A 14 18.12 -4.39 13.56
C ARG A 14 16.75 -3.81 13.25
N VAL A 15 15.74 -4.65 13.05
CA VAL A 15 14.36 -4.19 12.81
C VAL A 15 13.85 -3.41 14.01
N MET A 16 14.01 -3.94 15.23
CA MET A 16 13.62 -3.27 16.46
C MET A 16 14.30 -1.91 16.62
N LYS A 17 15.61 -1.81 16.35
CA LYS A 17 16.36 -0.56 16.39
C LYS A 17 15.86 0.48 15.38
N LEU A 18 15.53 0.04 14.17
CA LEU A 18 15.06 0.93 13.09
C LEU A 18 13.64 1.45 13.35
N THR A 19 12.78 0.65 13.97
CA THR A 19 11.37 1.00 14.20
C THR A 19 11.11 1.56 15.59
N GLY A 20 12.05 1.43 16.52
CA GLY A 20 11.89 1.81 17.93
C GLY A 20 11.00 0.84 18.73
N LEU A 21 10.71 -0.34 18.19
CA LEU A 21 9.87 -1.34 18.85
C LEU A 21 10.63 -2.01 20.01
N THR A 22 9.97 -2.13 21.16
CA THR A 22 10.60 -2.59 22.39
C THR A 22 10.47 -4.10 22.58
N THR A 23 9.47 -4.72 21.95
CA THR A 23 9.26 -6.17 22.06
C THR A 23 9.49 -6.91 20.74
N ARG A 24 10.02 -8.13 20.85
CA ARG A 24 10.19 -9.04 19.71
C ARG A 24 8.86 -9.34 19.01
N LYS A 25 7.79 -9.47 19.80
CA LYS A 25 6.44 -9.73 19.28
C LYS A 25 5.98 -8.59 18.37
N GLU A 26 6.13 -7.34 18.80
CA GLU A 26 5.75 -6.18 17.99
C GLU A 26 6.59 -6.08 16.73
N ALA A 27 7.89 -6.37 16.81
CA ALA A 27 8.77 -6.36 15.64
C ALA A 27 8.36 -7.43 14.59
N ILE A 28 7.98 -8.62 15.05
CA ILE A 28 7.45 -9.68 14.18
C ILE A 28 6.11 -9.27 13.58
N ASP A 29 5.19 -8.73 14.38
CA ASP A 29 3.87 -8.29 13.92
C ASP A 29 3.98 -7.16 12.88
N PHE A 30 4.87 -6.19 13.13
CA PHE A 30 5.22 -5.15 12.18
C PHE A 30 5.76 -5.73 10.87
N ALA A 31 6.73 -6.65 10.95
CA ALA A 31 7.33 -7.26 9.76
C ALA A 31 6.31 -8.01 8.91
N LEU A 32 5.40 -8.77 9.54
CA LEU A 32 4.32 -9.48 8.85
C LEU A 32 3.34 -8.50 8.20
N THR A 33 2.97 -7.42 8.89
CA THR A 33 2.11 -6.37 8.35
C THR A 33 2.73 -5.71 7.11
N GLN A 34 4.03 -5.40 7.14
CA GLN A 34 4.71 -4.82 5.99
C GLN A 34 4.86 -5.81 4.84
N ALA A 35 5.12 -7.09 5.14
CA ALA A 35 5.17 -8.15 4.13
C ALA A 35 3.81 -8.33 3.45
N GLU A 36 2.70 -8.31 4.22
CA GLU A 36 1.34 -8.39 3.68
C GLU A 36 1.04 -7.19 2.76
N ARG A 37 1.35 -5.97 3.20
CA ARG A 37 1.17 -4.76 2.37
C ARG A 37 1.94 -4.86 1.06
N THR A 38 3.21 -5.29 1.14
CA THR A 38 4.06 -5.45 -0.05
C THR A 38 3.50 -6.51 -1.00
N ALA A 39 3.03 -7.64 -0.46
CA ALA A 39 2.41 -8.70 -1.26
C ALA A 39 1.12 -8.23 -1.93
N ARG A 40 0.26 -7.47 -1.22
CA ARG A 40 -0.96 -6.87 -1.78
C ARG A 40 -0.65 -5.90 -2.91
N VAL A 41 0.30 -4.98 -2.71
CA VAL A 41 0.74 -4.04 -3.76
C VAL A 41 1.30 -4.79 -4.96
N LYS A 42 2.17 -5.78 -4.74
CA LYS A 42 2.72 -6.60 -5.82
C LYS A 42 1.62 -7.34 -6.59
N SER A 43 0.61 -7.88 -5.89
CA SER A 43 -0.54 -8.54 -6.50
C SER A 43 -1.34 -7.56 -7.36
N LEU A 44 -1.68 -6.39 -6.83
CA LEU A 44 -2.39 -5.35 -7.58
C LEU A 44 -1.64 -4.89 -8.83
N LEU A 45 -0.31 -4.74 -8.74
CA LEU A 45 0.54 -4.30 -9.85
C LEU A 45 0.91 -5.44 -10.82
N SER A 46 0.68 -6.70 -10.46
CA SER A 46 1.01 -7.85 -11.32
C SER A 46 0.03 -8.03 -12.48
N ARG A 47 -1.07 -7.29 -12.49
CA ARG A 47 -2.06 -7.29 -13.57
C ARG A 47 -2.20 -5.89 -14.14
N PRO A 48 -2.37 -5.74 -15.46
CA PRO A 48 -2.73 -4.45 -16.03
C PRO A 48 -4.02 -3.95 -15.37
N PHE A 49 -4.05 -2.67 -14.99
CA PHE A 49 -5.22 -2.08 -14.33
C PHE A 49 -6.48 -2.10 -15.21
N PHE A 50 -6.26 -2.15 -16.54
CA PHE A 50 -7.29 -2.14 -17.58
C PHE A 50 -7.29 -3.43 -18.39
N ASP A 51 -6.82 -4.53 -17.81
CA ASP A 51 -6.79 -5.83 -18.50
C ASP A 51 -8.20 -6.23 -18.95
N GLY A 52 -8.40 -6.37 -20.26
CA GLY A 52 -9.70 -6.65 -20.87
C GLY A 52 -10.58 -5.42 -21.22
N LEU A 53 -10.13 -4.19 -21.00
CA LEU A 53 -10.83 -2.96 -21.45
C LEU A 53 -10.21 -2.41 -22.73
N GLY A 54 -11.06 -1.97 -23.67
CA GLY A 54 -10.61 -1.25 -24.87
C GLY A 54 -10.24 0.21 -24.57
N GLU A 55 -9.42 0.84 -25.41
CA GLU A 55 -8.90 2.22 -25.21
C GLU A 55 -10.00 3.26 -24.90
N GLY A 56 -11.20 3.10 -25.46
CA GLY A 56 -12.35 4.00 -25.22
C GLY A 56 -13.22 3.68 -24.00
N GLN A 57 -12.90 2.64 -23.23
CA GLN A 57 -13.63 2.26 -22.00
C GLN A 57 -12.89 2.64 -20.73
N VAL A 58 -11.65 3.10 -20.86
CA VAL A 58 -10.78 3.48 -19.72
C VAL A 58 -11.18 4.84 -19.14
N VAL A 59 -11.68 5.73 -19.99
CA VAL A 59 -12.15 7.07 -19.61
C VAL A 59 -13.62 7.16 -19.99
N ASP A 60 -14.46 7.55 -19.02
CA ASP A 60 -15.87 7.83 -19.27
C ASP A 60 -15.96 8.91 -20.38
N PRO A 61 -16.67 8.64 -21.50
CA PRO A 61 -16.81 9.61 -22.58
C PRO A 61 -17.39 10.95 -22.15
N ASP A 62 -18.20 10.97 -21.08
CA ASP A 62 -18.82 12.17 -20.52
C ASP A 62 -17.91 12.86 -19.48
N TYR A 63 -16.66 12.39 -19.30
CA TYR A 63 -15.69 12.97 -18.38
C TYR A 63 -15.14 14.31 -18.90
N ASP A 64 -15.88 15.39 -18.61
CA ASP A 64 -15.51 16.75 -18.99
C ASP A 64 -14.52 17.39 -17.99
N VAL A 65 -13.23 17.30 -18.35
CA VAL A 65 -12.12 17.88 -17.59
C VAL A 65 -12.20 19.41 -17.48
N LEU A 66 -12.75 20.08 -18.50
CA LEU A 66 -12.86 21.54 -18.52
C LEU A 66 -13.98 22.00 -17.58
N ALA A 67 -15.12 21.31 -17.56
CA ALA A 67 -16.19 21.59 -16.62
C ALA A 67 -15.75 21.40 -15.16
N LEU A 68 -14.99 20.33 -14.86
CA LEU A 68 -14.43 20.11 -13.53
C LEU A 68 -13.48 21.24 -13.11
N ARG A 69 -12.58 21.65 -14.00
CA ARG A 69 -11.62 22.72 -13.73
C ARG A 69 -12.27 24.10 -13.57
N GLN A 70 -13.40 24.34 -14.23
CA GLN A 70 -14.18 25.56 -14.03
C GLN A 70 -14.94 25.57 -12.69
N ARG A 71 -15.25 24.40 -12.14
CA ARG A 71 -15.86 24.23 -10.81
C ARG A 71 -14.85 24.36 -9.68
N GLU A 72 -13.56 24.19 -9.94
CA GLU A 72 -12.46 24.52 -9.02
C GLU A 72 -12.35 26.04 -8.84
N LYS A 73 -13.32 26.65 -8.15
CA LYS A 73 -13.20 28.04 -7.68
C LYS A 73 -12.58 28.04 -6.28
N PRO A 74 -11.63 28.94 -5.99
CA PRO A 74 -11.21 29.17 -4.61
C PRO A 74 -12.44 29.54 -3.78
N HIS A 75 -12.60 28.94 -2.60
CA HIS A 75 -13.56 29.44 -1.63
C HIS A 75 -13.08 30.83 -1.20
N ARG A 76 -13.66 31.88 -1.79
CA ARG A 76 -13.41 33.25 -1.36
C ARG A 76 -14.18 33.43 -0.05
N PRO A 77 -13.51 33.77 1.06
CA PRO A 77 -14.17 34.00 2.34
C PRO A 77 -15.15 35.18 2.28
#